data_AF-A0A7V6BXT6-F1
#
_entry.id   AF-A0A7V6BXT6-F1
#
_cell.length_a   1.000
_cell.length_b   1.000
_cell.length_c   1.000
_cell.angle_alpha   90.00
_cell.angle_beta   90.00
_cell.angle_gamma   90.00
#
_symmetry.space_group_name_H-M   'P 1'
#
loop_
_entity.id
_entity.type
_entity.pdbx_description
1 polymer ?
#
loop_
_entity_poly.entity_id
_entity_poly.type
_entity_poly.pdbx_seq_one_letter_code
_entity_poly.pdbx_strand_id
1 'polypeptide(L)'
;MITIDITMFIHIVNMIVLMIVLNAILYKPVQSILRKRQEKLETLSKDVEQFEENARHRQQEVDKKMREASARAKQALDGARSEAQAAGTVQLEAVRSEAEGEKKKRQAEIHSQIEAAQKELREATSEFANQMAGKILGRSLEA
;
A
#
# COMPACT_ATOMS: atom_id res chain seq x y z
N MET A 1 93.57 25.30 -38.68
CA MET A 1 92.57 25.90 -39.60
C MET A 1 91.35 25.01 -39.56
N ILE A 2 90.16 25.57 -39.37
CA ILE A 2 88.92 24.80 -39.44
C ILE A 2 88.69 24.53 -40.93
N THR A 3 89.14 23.38 -41.42
CA THR A 3 88.73 22.89 -42.72
C THR A 3 87.31 22.35 -42.58
N ILE A 4 86.40 22.96 -43.32
CA ILE A 4 85.04 22.45 -43.48
C ILE A 4 85.17 21.23 -44.41
N ASP A 5 85.35 20.08 -43.79
CA ASP A 5 85.49 18.79 -44.46
C ASP A 5 84.15 18.04 -44.48
N ILE A 6 84.02 17.08 -45.39
CA ILE A 6 82.85 16.17 -45.54
C ILE A 6 82.46 15.50 -44.21
N THR A 7 83.43 15.32 -43.30
CA THR A 7 83.23 14.79 -41.94
C THR A 7 82.32 15.66 -41.08
N MET A 8 82.36 16.99 -41.23
CA MET A 8 81.44 17.89 -40.51
C MET A 8 80.00 17.69 -40.98
N PHE A 9 79.80 17.53 -42.30
CA PHE A 9 78.48 17.23 -42.86
C PHE A 9 77.97 15.87 -42.38
N ILE A 10 78.84 14.84 -42.33
CA ILE A 10 78.50 13.53 -41.78
C ILE A 10 78.10 13.62 -40.30
N HIS A 11 78.77 14.44 -39.48
CA HIS A 11 78.39 14.67 -38.09
C HIS A 11 77.02 15.35 -37.96
N ILE A 12 76.71 16.34 -38.80
CA ILE A 12 75.38 16.98 -38.82
C ILE A 12 74.29 15.95 -39.16
N VAL A 13 74.51 15.15 -40.20
CA VAL A 13 73.57 14.09 -40.59
C VAL A 13 73.42 13.06 -39.46
N ASN A 14 74.50 12.66 -38.79
CA ASN A 14 74.44 11.74 -37.66
C ASN A 14 73.59 12.31 -36.50
N MET A 15 73.74 13.60 -36.19
CA MET A 15 72.97 14.27 -35.14
C MET A 15 71.47 14.34 -35.49
N ILE A 16 71.14 14.64 -36.76
CA ILE A 16 69.76 14.63 -37.25
C ILE A 16 69.15 13.23 -37.19
N VAL A 17 69.89 12.20 -37.64
CA VAL A 17 69.44 10.81 -37.57
C VAL A 17 69.20 10.39 -36.11
N LEU A 18 70.11 10.71 -35.21
CA LEU A 18 69.96 10.44 -33.78
C LEU A 18 68.73 11.15 -33.19
N MET A 19 68.49 12.40 -33.56
CA MET A 19 67.32 13.18 -33.14
C MET A 19 66.01 12.52 -33.61
N ILE A 20 65.95 12.04 -34.86
CA ILE A 20 64.77 11.34 -35.39
C ILE A 20 64.55 10.01 -34.66
N VAL A 21 65.61 9.23 -34.46
CA VAL A 21 65.55 7.95 -33.75
C VAL A 21 65.09 8.16 -32.31
N LEU A 22 65.65 9.13 -31.60
CA LEU A 22 65.28 9.46 -30.22
C LEU A 22 63.84 9.98 -30.12
N ASN A 23 63.39 10.77 -31.08
CA ASN A 23 62.01 11.24 -31.14
C ASN A 23 61.01 10.08 -31.30
N ALA A 24 61.34 9.12 -32.18
CA ALA A 24 60.52 7.94 -32.42
C ALA A 24 60.53 6.96 -31.23
N ILE A 25 61.69 6.68 -30.63
CA ILE A 25 61.86 5.66 -29.59
C ILE A 25 61.51 6.18 -28.20
N LEU A 26 61.71 7.46 -27.88
CA LEU A 26 61.56 7.97 -26.53
C LEU A 26 60.45 9.01 -26.39
N TYR A 27 60.49 10.09 -27.17
CA TYR A 27 59.54 11.20 -26.98
C TYR A 27 58.10 10.79 -27.27
N LYS A 28 57.84 10.10 -28.39
CA LYS A 28 56.50 9.62 -28.74
C LYS A 28 55.90 8.66 -27.70
N PRO A 29 56.57 7.57 -27.29
CA PRO A 29 55.98 6.65 -26.31
C PRO A 29 55.82 7.28 -24.93
N VAL A 30 56.76 8.12 -24.47
CA VAL A 30 56.64 8.82 -23.18
C VAL A 30 55.42 9.74 -23.16
N GLN A 31 55.22 10.54 -24.22
CA GLN A 31 54.03 11.39 -24.34
C GLN A 31 52.73 10.57 -24.44
N SER A 32 52.75 9.40 -25.09
CA SER A 32 51.59 8.50 -25.14
C SER A 32 51.21 7.97 -23.75
N ILE A 33 52.21 7.57 -22.96
CA ILE A 33 51.98 7.08 -21.58
C ILE A 33 51.44 8.19 -20.69
N LEU A 34 51.98 9.41 -20.81
CA LEU A 34 51.49 10.59 -20.09
C LEU A 34 50.03 10.91 -20.44
N ARG A 35 49.68 10.91 -21.73
CA ARG A 35 48.29 11.09 -22.18
C ARG A 35 47.36 9.99 -21.67
N LYS A 36 47.75 8.73 -21.79
CA LYS A 36 46.97 7.59 -21.24
C LYS A 36 46.76 7.71 -19.74
N ARG A 37 47.74 8.22 -18.98
CA ARG A 37 47.57 8.47 -17.54
C ARG A 37 46.58 9.59 -17.27
N GLN A 38 46.67 10.71 -18.00
CA GLN A 38 45.72 11.82 -17.88
C GLN A 38 44.30 11.39 -18.24
N GLU A 39 44.12 10.71 -19.38
CA GLU A 39 42.82 10.18 -19.81
C GLU A 39 42.23 9.24 -18.76
N LYS A 40 43.02 8.29 -18.23
CA LYS A 40 42.55 7.40 -17.16
C LYS A 40 42.09 8.18 -15.92
N LEU A 41 42.85 9.17 -15.48
CA LEU A 41 42.46 9.97 -14.31
C LEU A 41 41.18 10.76 -14.57
N GLU A 42 41.03 11.32 -15.76
CA GLU A 42 39.82 12.04 -16.15
C GLU A 42 38.61 11.11 -16.25
N THR A 43 38.75 9.94 -16.87
CA THR A 43 37.69 8.91 -16.93
C THR A 43 37.31 8.45 -15.53
N LEU A 44 38.27 8.15 -14.66
CA LEU A 44 37.98 7.75 -13.28
C LEU A 44 37.23 8.84 -12.52
N SER A 45 37.62 10.11 -12.71
CA SER A 45 36.94 11.24 -12.06
C SER A 45 35.49 11.38 -12.56
N LYS A 46 35.29 11.27 -13.88
CA LYS A 46 33.95 11.29 -14.50
C LYS A 46 33.08 10.12 -14.06
N ASP A 47 33.65 8.92 -13.99
CA ASP A 47 32.94 7.73 -13.54
C ASP A 47 32.49 7.90 -12.08
N VAL A 48 33.36 8.42 -11.20
CA VAL A 48 33.00 8.70 -9.80
C VAL A 48 31.86 9.71 -9.70
N GLU A 49 31.94 10.83 -10.43
CA GLU A 49 30.88 11.83 -10.45
C GLU A 49 29.55 11.25 -10.95
N GLN A 50 29.60 10.45 -12.02
CA GLN A 50 28.43 9.78 -12.57
C GLN A 50 27.86 8.73 -11.61
N PHE A 51 28.70 7.98 -10.89
CA PHE A 51 28.25 7.03 -9.87
C PHE A 51 27.59 7.74 -8.68
N GLU A 52 28.15 8.87 -8.22
CA GLU A 52 27.53 9.68 -7.17
C GLU A 52 26.18 10.24 -7.61
N GLU A 53 26.09 10.80 -8.82
CA GLU A 53 24.84 11.32 -9.37
C GLU A 53 23.79 10.21 -9.51
N ASN A 54 24.17 9.07 -10.08
CA ASN A 54 23.30 7.91 -10.19
C ASN A 54 22.83 7.37 -8.83
N ALA A 55 23.72 7.34 -7.83
CA ALA A 55 23.37 6.92 -6.48
C ALA A 55 22.36 7.89 -5.84
N ARG A 56 22.58 9.21 -5.99
CA ARG A 56 21.63 10.23 -5.52
C ARG A 56 20.28 10.10 -6.22
N HIS A 57 20.26 9.92 -7.54
CA HIS A 57 19.03 9.72 -8.30
C HIS A 57 18.28 8.47 -7.84
N ARG A 58 18.97 7.33 -7.72
CA ARG A 58 18.36 6.08 -7.24
C ARG A 58 17.81 6.23 -5.82
N GLN A 59 18.52 6.91 -4.94
CA GLN A 59 18.04 7.17 -3.58
C GLN A 59 16.76 8.02 -3.61
N GLN A 60 16.74 9.10 -4.39
CA GLN A 60 15.56 9.94 -4.55
C GLN A 60 14.37 9.17 -5.14
N GLU A 61 14.60 8.30 -6.12
CA GLU A 61 13.56 7.45 -6.70
C GLU A 61 12.99 6.46 -5.68
N VAL A 62 13.86 5.82 -4.88
CA VAL A 62 13.44 4.91 -3.81
C VAL A 62 12.63 5.67 -2.77
N ASP A 63 13.10 6.83 -2.31
CA ASP A 63 12.39 7.65 -1.32
C ASP A 63 11.04 8.14 -1.84
N LYS A 64 10.95 8.45 -3.14
CA LYS A 64 9.69 8.82 -3.79
C LYS A 64 8.75 7.63 -3.85
N LYS A 65 9.21 6.47 -4.32
CA LYS A 65 8.39 5.23 -4.39
C LYS A 65 7.91 4.79 -3.00
N MET A 66 8.76 4.90 -1.99
CA MET A 66 8.41 4.57 -0.60
C MET A 66 7.33 5.51 -0.04
N ARG A 67 7.45 6.82 -0.31
CA ARG A 67 6.42 7.80 0.07
C ARG A 67 5.11 7.55 -0.66
N GLU A 68 5.14 7.29 -1.96
CA GLU A 68 3.95 6.95 -2.75
C GLU A 68 3.29 5.66 -2.26
N ALA A 69 4.07 4.61 -1.98
CA ALA A 69 3.56 3.35 -1.45
C ALA A 69 2.92 3.54 -0.07
N SER A 70 3.55 4.31 0.81
CA SER A 70 3.01 4.63 2.14
C SER A 70 1.71 5.42 2.04
N ALA A 71 1.64 6.40 1.12
CA ALA A 71 0.43 7.18 0.89
C ALA A 71 -0.72 6.30 0.36
N ARG A 72 -0.45 5.43 -0.62
CA ARG A 72 -1.44 4.47 -1.14
C ARG A 72 -1.91 3.49 -0.07
N ALA A 73 -1.00 2.96 0.75
CA ALA A 73 -1.34 2.06 1.84
C ALA A 73 -2.24 2.76 2.88
N LYS A 74 -1.94 4.01 3.24
CA LYS A 74 -2.76 4.80 4.14
C LYS A 74 -4.14 5.07 3.54
N GLN A 75 -4.22 5.46 2.27
CA GLN A 75 -5.49 5.69 1.58
C GLN A 75 -6.34 4.41 1.50
N ALA A 76 -5.72 3.27 1.21
CA ALA A 76 -6.41 1.98 1.18
C ALA A 76 -6.93 1.58 2.57
N LEU A 77 -6.13 1.79 3.63
CA LEU A 77 -6.53 1.51 5.00
C LEU A 77 -7.67 2.41 5.46
N ASP A 78 -7.59 3.70 5.16
CA ASP A 78 -8.63 4.68 5.51
C ASP A 78 -9.93 4.39 4.75
N GLY A 79 -9.85 4.00 3.47
CA GLY A 79 -10.98 3.54 2.68
C GLY A 79 -11.63 2.28 3.26
N ALA A 80 -10.82 1.25 3.55
CA ALA A 80 -11.30 0.00 4.15
C ALA A 80 -11.95 0.22 5.52
N ARG A 81 -11.40 1.13 6.34
CA ARG A 81 -11.99 1.51 7.63
C ARG A 81 -13.33 2.22 7.46
N SER A 82 -13.42 3.16 6.52
CA SER A 82 -14.68 3.87 6.24
C SER A 82 -15.75 2.91 5.72
N GLU A 83 -15.38 1.98 4.84
CA GLU A 83 -16.29 0.96 4.32
C GLU A 83 -16.75 -0.01 5.40
N ALA A 84 -15.82 -0.50 6.24
CA ALA A 84 -16.15 -1.35 7.38
C ALA A 84 -17.06 -0.64 8.38
N GLN A 85 -16.84 0.65 8.64
CA GLN A 85 -17.70 1.45 9.51
C GLN A 85 -19.09 1.62 8.91
N ALA A 86 -19.21 1.93 7.62
CA ALA A 86 -20.48 2.07 6.93
C ALA A 86 -21.26 0.73 6.90
N ALA A 87 -20.60 -0.37 6.56
CA ALA A 87 -21.19 -1.71 6.60
C ALA A 87 -21.63 -2.09 8.02
N GLY A 88 -20.82 -1.77 9.03
CA GLY A 88 -21.15 -1.98 10.44
C GLY A 88 -22.38 -1.18 10.88
N THR A 89 -22.51 0.08 10.47
CA THR A 89 -23.70 0.89 10.78
C THR A 89 -24.95 0.34 10.11
N VAL A 90 -24.88 -0.05 8.84
CA VAL A 90 -26.02 -0.64 8.11
C VAL A 90 -26.45 -1.95 8.74
N GLN A 91 -25.49 -2.83 9.08
CA GLN A 91 -25.80 -4.10 9.74
C GLN A 91 -26.43 -3.87 11.13
N LEU A 92 -25.92 -2.90 11.90
CA LEU A 92 -26.46 -2.57 13.21
C LEU A 92 -27.89 -2.01 13.11
N GLU A 93 -28.16 -1.15 12.14
CA GLU A 93 -29.51 -0.63 11.88
C GLU A 93 -30.47 -1.74 11.44
N ALA A 94 -30.04 -2.65 10.57
CA ALA A 94 -30.84 -3.79 10.16
C ALA A 94 -31.21 -4.68 11.37
N VAL A 95 -30.22 -5.05 12.19
CA VAL A 95 -30.45 -5.84 13.42
C VAL A 95 -31.36 -5.11 14.40
N ARG A 96 -31.21 -3.79 14.57
CA ARG A 96 -32.11 -3.00 15.42
C ARG A 96 -33.55 -3.02 14.90
N SER A 97 -33.74 -2.83 13.59
CA SER A 97 -35.06 -2.88 12.96
C SER A 97 -35.71 -4.25 13.10
N GLU A 98 -34.92 -5.33 12.96
CA GLU A 98 -35.39 -6.70 13.15
C GLU A 98 -35.82 -6.95 14.60
N ALA A 99 -35.00 -6.54 15.57
CA ALA A 99 -35.29 -6.66 16.99
C ALA A 99 -36.54 -5.86 17.40
N GLU A 100 -36.72 -4.64 16.88
CA GLU A 100 -37.95 -3.86 17.09
C GLU A 100 -39.18 -4.53 16.48
N GLY A 101 -39.03 -5.12 15.29
CA GLY A 101 -40.07 -5.90 14.62
C GLY A 101 -40.48 -7.13 15.43
N GLU A 102 -39.51 -7.91 15.92
CA GLU A 102 -39.76 -9.08 16.76
C GLU A 102 -40.43 -8.67 18.08
N LYS A 103 -39.95 -7.59 18.72
CA LYS A 103 -40.57 -7.06 19.94
C LYS A 103 -42.03 -6.68 19.73
N LYS A 104 -42.36 -6.00 18.62
CA LYS A 104 -43.75 -5.65 18.28
C LYS A 104 -44.61 -6.89 18.05
N LYS A 105 -44.09 -7.90 17.33
CA LYS A 105 -44.79 -9.19 17.14
C LYS A 105 -45.08 -9.88 18.47
N ARG A 106 -44.07 -10.02 19.33
CA ARG A 106 -44.22 -10.62 20.67
C ARG A 106 -45.25 -9.88 21.51
N GLN A 107 -45.24 -8.55 21.48
CA GLN A 107 -46.24 -7.74 22.19
C GLN A 107 -47.67 -7.96 21.66
N ALA A 108 -47.84 -8.04 20.34
CA ALA A 108 -49.13 -8.34 19.73
C ALA A 108 -49.63 -9.77 20.07
N GLU A 109 -48.74 -10.76 20.06
CA GLU A 109 -49.04 -12.14 20.49
C GLU A 109 -49.47 -12.19 21.96
N ILE A 110 -48.76 -11.50 22.85
CA ILE A 110 -49.14 -11.42 24.27
C ILE A 110 -50.53 -10.79 24.42
N HIS A 111 -50.81 -9.70 23.69
CA HIS A 111 -52.13 -9.07 23.76
C HIS A 111 -53.25 -10.01 23.31
N SER A 112 -53.03 -10.71 22.19
CA SER A 112 -53.99 -11.70 21.67
C SER A 112 -54.19 -12.88 22.64
N GLN A 113 -53.12 -13.37 23.28
CA GLN A 113 -53.22 -14.41 24.31
C GLN A 113 -54.00 -13.94 25.54
N ILE A 114 -53.81 -12.69 25.98
CA ILE A 114 -54.57 -12.12 27.09
C ILE A 114 -56.06 -12.00 26.73
N GLU A 115 -56.39 -11.54 25.52
CA GLU A 115 -57.78 -11.47 25.06
C GLU A 115 -58.43 -12.86 24.96
N ALA A 116 -57.70 -13.84 24.42
CA ALA A 116 -58.16 -15.23 24.36
C ALA A 116 -58.42 -15.80 25.77
N ALA A 117 -57.48 -15.61 26.70
CA ALA A 117 -57.61 -16.05 28.08
C ALA A 117 -58.79 -15.35 28.80
N GLN A 118 -59.02 -14.05 28.56
CA GLN A 118 -60.20 -13.36 29.11
C GLN A 118 -61.51 -13.92 28.58
N LYS A 119 -61.57 -14.27 27.29
CA LYS A 119 -62.76 -14.85 26.68
C LYS A 119 -63.04 -16.23 27.25
N GLU A 120 -62.02 -17.08 27.34
CA GLU A 120 -62.11 -18.41 27.94
C GLU A 120 -62.55 -18.33 29.42
N LEU A 121 -62.00 -17.39 30.19
CA LEU A 121 -62.40 -17.19 31.58
C LEU A 121 -63.87 -16.73 31.71
N ARG A 122 -64.37 -15.89 30.80
CA ARG A 122 -65.79 -15.48 30.78
C ARG A 122 -66.72 -16.63 30.43
N GLU A 123 -66.36 -17.45 29.44
CA GLU A 123 -67.12 -18.64 29.07
C GLU A 123 -67.15 -19.65 30.24
N ALA A 124 -65.99 -19.92 30.85
CA ALA A 124 -65.89 -20.77 32.03
C ALA A 124 -66.68 -20.21 33.22
N THR A 125 -66.69 -18.90 33.43
CA THR A 125 -67.46 -18.26 34.51
C THR A 125 -68.97 -18.38 34.27
N SER A 126 -69.42 -18.24 33.01
CA SER A 126 -70.83 -18.46 32.63
C SER A 126 -71.25 -19.91 32.88
N GLU A 127 -70.40 -20.87 32.51
CA GLU A 127 -70.63 -22.29 32.76
C GLU A 127 -70.65 -22.60 34.26
N PHE A 128 -69.73 -22.02 35.02
CA PHE A 128 -69.67 -22.16 36.48
C PHE A 128 -70.88 -21.53 37.18
N ALA A 129 -71.34 -20.37 36.71
CA ALA A 129 -72.54 -19.69 37.20
C ALA A 129 -73.80 -20.51 36.91
N ASN A 130 -73.93 -21.12 35.73
CA ASN A 130 -75.02 -22.03 35.39
C ASN A 130 -75.00 -23.30 36.25
N GLN A 131 -73.82 -23.88 36.49
CA GLN A 131 -73.66 -25.03 37.39
C GLN A 131 -74.02 -24.68 38.85
N MET A 132 -73.64 -23.50 39.34
CA MET A 132 -74.04 -23.01 40.66
C MET A 132 -75.54 -22.74 40.75
N ALA A 133 -76.12 -22.07 39.74
CA ALA A 133 -77.56 -21.81 39.68
C ALA A 133 -78.36 -23.12 39.63
N GLY A 134 -77.91 -24.13 38.88
CA GLY A 134 -78.50 -25.47 38.86
C GLY A 134 -78.42 -26.19 40.21
N LYS A 135 -77.30 -26.05 40.94
CA LYS A 135 -77.15 -26.60 42.30
C LYS A 135 -78.02 -25.91 43.35
N ILE A 136 -78.24 -24.59 43.22
CA ILE A 136 -79.05 -23.81 44.18
C ILE A 136 -80.55 -23.94 43.89
N LEU A 137 -80.95 -23.98 42.61
CA LEU A 137 -82.36 -24.06 42.19
C LEU A 137 -82.90 -25.50 42.12
N GLY A 138 -82.03 -26.52 42.27
CA GLY A 138 -82.45 -27.91 42.45
C GLY A 138 -83.20 -28.55 41.26
N ARG A 139 -83.20 -27.91 40.09
CA ARG A 139 -83.68 -28.49 38.83
C ARG A 139 -82.81 -28.01 37.67
N SER A 140 -82.31 -28.98 36.91
CA SER A 140 -81.63 -28.81 35.63
C SER A 140 -82.55 -28.10 34.65
N LEU A 141 -82.15 -26.92 34.18
CA LEU A 141 -82.71 -26.36 32.96
C LEU A 141 -81.87 -26.89 31.79
N GLU A 142 -82.37 -27.97 31.19
CA GLU A 142 -82.01 -28.37 29.84
C GLU A 142 -82.81 -27.51 28.85
N ALA A 143 -82.11 -26.68 28.09
CA ALA A 143 -82.45 -26.24 26.73
C ALA A 143 -81.24 -25.48 26.15
#